data_AF-S2D6D9-F1
#
_entry.id   AF-S2D6D9-F1
#
_cell.length_a   1.000
_cell.length_b   1.000
_cell.length_c   1.000
_cell.angle_alpha   90.00
_cell.angle_beta   90.00
_cell.angle_gamma   90.00
#
_symmetry.space_group_name_H-M   'P 1'
#
loop_
_entity.id
_entity.type
_entity.pdbx_description
1 polymer ?
#
loop_
_entity_poly.entity_id
_entity_poly.type
_entity_poly.pdbx_seq_one_letter_code
_entity_poly.pdbx_strand_id
1 'polypeptide(L)'
;MGYMLYKGVDDVMQEEKRIAAIESRIIEKLQMLRDAQVAYIAANGEYADNWADLKSYIQEGQIWIVERKETTKLLEYGKEETTVTFDTLGSVYVMDSLFNERRHPNFNLDNLHIVPGSGGAEFEFFSDKIERSGREIGVFEIRDPAPINPKRRENNNEKALRVGSRTDSSTSGNWE
;
A
#
# COMPACT_ATOMS: atom_id res chain seq x y z
N MET A 1 22.42 -2.11 -46.47
CA MET A 1 22.64 -1.52 -45.13
C MET A 1 21.31 -1.11 -44.47
N GLY A 2 20.36 -2.05 -44.35
CA GLY A 2 19.04 -1.80 -43.72
C GLY A 2 18.73 -2.70 -42.52
N TYR A 3 19.56 -3.71 -42.25
CA TYR A 3 19.27 -4.74 -41.24
C TYR A 3 19.76 -4.43 -39.82
N MET A 4 20.58 -3.39 -39.63
CA MET A 4 21.09 -3.01 -38.31
C MET A 4 20.15 -2.07 -37.54
N LEU A 5 19.26 -1.35 -38.22
CA LEU A 5 18.29 -0.46 -37.57
C LEU A 5 17.06 -1.22 -37.05
N TYR A 6 16.59 -2.23 -37.79
CA TYR A 6 15.40 -3.00 -37.40
C TYR A 6 15.60 -3.81 -36.12
N LYS A 7 16.78 -4.42 -35.94
CA LYS A 7 17.10 -5.21 -34.73
C LYS A 7 17.16 -4.36 -33.46
N GLY A 8 17.65 -3.12 -33.55
CA GLY A 8 17.74 -2.24 -32.39
C GLY A 8 16.38 -1.74 -31.90
N VAL A 9 15.44 -1.47 -32.80
CA VAL A 9 14.08 -1.01 -32.42
C VAL A 9 13.26 -2.14 -31.81
N ASP A 10 13.37 -3.37 -32.34
CA ASP A 10 12.64 -4.51 -31.79
C ASP A 10 13.13 -4.87 -30.38
N ASP A 11 14.44 -4.90 -30.15
CA ASP A 11 15.05 -5.23 -28.86
C ASP A 11 14.66 -4.23 -27.75
N VAL A 12 14.69 -2.92 -28.05
CA VAL A 12 14.26 -1.86 -27.12
C VAL A 12 12.77 -2.00 -26.79
N MET A 13 11.92 -2.29 -27.78
CA MET A 13 10.48 -2.49 -27.55
C MET A 13 10.21 -3.70 -26.65
N GLN A 14 10.92 -4.81 -26.84
CA GLN A 14 10.75 -6.00 -25.99
C GLN A 14 11.19 -5.74 -24.56
N GLU A 15 12.30 -5.01 -24.36
CA GLU A 15 12.78 -4.66 -23.03
C GLU A 15 11.82 -3.70 -22.31
N GLU A 16 11.27 -2.69 -22.98
CA GLU A 16 10.26 -1.81 -22.39
C GLU A 16 9.01 -2.58 -21.97
N LYS A 17 8.54 -3.54 -22.78
CA LYS A 17 7.40 -4.42 -22.42
C LYS A 17 7.72 -5.28 -21.20
N ARG A 18 8.94 -5.83 -21.13
CA ARG A 18 9.39 -6.64 -20.00
C ARG A 18 9.45 -5.84 -18.71
N ILE A 19 10.03 -4.64 -18.76
CA ILE A 19 10.09 -3.71 -17.64
C ILE A 19 8.67 -3.35 -17.17
N ALA A 20 7.79 -2.97 -18.09
CA ALA A 20 6.41 -2.64 -17.77
C ALA A 20 5.66 -3.80 -17.10
N ALA A 21 5.84 -5.03 -17.59
CA ALA A 21 5.23 -6.22 -16.99
C ALA A 21 5.75 -6.49 -15.56
N ILE A 22 7.03 -6.22 -15.30
CA ILE A 22 7.62 -6.36 -13.96
C ILE A 22 7.13 -5.23 -13.04
N GLU A 23 7.09 -3.98 -13.53
CA GLU A 23 6.55 -2.84 -12.79
C GLU A 23 5.08 -3.04 -12.42
N SER A 24 4.24 -3.60 -13.31
CA SER A 24 2.85 -3.94 -12.98
C SER A 24 2.76 -4.92 -11.81
N ARG A 25 3.66 -5.91 -11.73
CA ARG A 25 3.72 -6.86 -10.60
C ARG A 25 4.22 -6.20 -9.31
N ILE A 26 5.18 -5.28 -9.42
CA ILE A 26 5.65 -4.47 -8.28
C ILE A 26 4.49 -3.64 -7.75
N ILE A 27 3.75 -2.95 -8.63
CA ILE A 27 2.59 -2.13 -8.29
C ILE A 27 1.51 -2.98 -7.61
N GLU A 28 1.18 -4.15 -8.14
CA GLU A 28 0.18 -5.05 -7.56
C GLU A 28 0.56 -5.44 -6.11
N LYS A 29 1.83 -5.77 -5.86
CA LYS A 29 2.32 -6.04 -4.51
C LYS A 29 2.28 -4.82 -3.61
N LEU A 30 2.65 -3.64 -4.11
CA LEU A 30 2.58 -2.40 -3.34
C LEU A 30 1.13 -2.01 -3.00
N GLN A 31 0.16 -2.30 -3.88
CA GLN A 31 -1.27 -2.15 -3.59
C GLN A 31 -1.72 -3.11 -2.49
N MET A 32 -1.33 -4.38 -2.57
CA MET A 32 -1.59 -5.36 -1.51
C MET A 32 -1.00 -4.92 -0.16
N LEU A 33 0.24 -4.43 -0.14
CA LEU A 33 0.89 -3.92 1.06
C LEU A 33 0.21 -2.64 1.58
N ARG A 34 -0.29 -1.77 0.69
CA ARG A 34 -1.11 -0.61 1.06
C ARG A 34 -2.36 -1.02 1.83
N ASP A 35 -3.11 -1.97 1.28
CA ASP A 35 -4.37 -2.42 1.87
C ASP A 35 -4.11 -3.07 3.24
N ALA A 36 -3.03 -3.84 3.37
CA ALA A 36 -2.61 -4.38 4.66
C ALA A 36 -2.25 -3.29 5.67
N GLN A 37 -1.49 -2.26 5.27
CA GLN A 37 -1.12 -1.14 6.14
C GLN A 37 -2.35 -0.34 6.59
N VAL A 38 -3.32 -0.11 5.71
CA VAL A 38 -4.59 0.55 6.04
C VAL A 38 -5.41 -0.24 7.06
N ALA A 39 -5.45 -1.57 6.91
CA ALA A 39 -6.10 -2.42 7.90
C ALA A 39 -5.31 -2.43 9.24
N TYR A 40 -3.98 -2.46 9.18
CA TYR A 40 -3.11 -2.45 10.35
C TYR A 40 -3.30 -1.19 11.20
N ILE A 41 -3.30 0.01 10.59
CA ILE A 41 -3.56 1.25 11.33
C ILE A 41 -4.99 1.32 11.88
N ALA A 42 -5.97 0.76 11.17
CA ALA A 42 -7.35 0.71 11.66
C ALA A 42 -7.50 -0.17 12.92
N ALA A 43 -6.68 -1.21 13.06
CA ALA A 43 -6.69 -2.11 14.21
C ALA A 43 -5.75 -1.66 15.36
N ASN A 44 -4.54 -1.19 15.04
CA ASN A 44 -3.49 -0.91 16.01
C ASN A 44 -3.29 0.59 16.29
N GLY A 45 -3.84 1.47 15.45
CA GLY A 45 -3.69 2.93 15.58
C GLY A 45 -2.35 3.50 15.05
N GLU A 46 -1.46 2.65 14.56
CA GLU A 46 -0.19 3.03 13.93
C GLU A 46 0.13 2.12 12.74
N TYR A 47 1.04 2.54 11.86
CA TYR A 47 1.48 1.72 10.72
C TYR A 47 2.57 0.72 11.14
N ALA A 48 2.71 -0.38 10.41
CA ALA A 48 3.78 -1.34 10.65
C ALA A 48 5.10 -0.82 10.07
N ASP A 49 6.16 -0.83 10.88
CA ASP A 49 7.50 -0.35 10.51
C ASP A 49 8.32 -1.40 9.74
N ASN A 50 7.94 -2.67 9.84
CA ASN A 50 8.65 -3.80 9.29
C ASN A 50 7.70 -4.85 8.70
N TRP A 51 8.26 -5.72 7.86
CA TRP A 51 7.50 -6.80 7.22
C TRP A 51 7.01 -7.87 8.22
N ALA A 52 7.76 -8.18 9.28
CA ALA A 52 7.40 -9.25 10.20
C ALA A 52 6.10 -8.93 10.97
N ASP A 53 5.94 -7.68 11.40
CA ASP A 53 4.73 -7.22 12.09
C ASP A 53 3.55 -7.17 11.15
N LEU A 54 3.76 -6.64 9.94
CA LEU A 54 2.71 -6.63 8.91
C LEU A 54 2.30 -8.06 8.52
N LYS A 55 3.26 -8.98 8.36
CA LYS A 55 3.02 -10.39 8.05
C LYS A 55 2.20 -11.06 9.14
N SER A 56 2.59 -10.87 10.40
CA SER A 56 1.88 -11.45 11.56
C SER A 56 0.43 -10.95 11.60
N TYR A 57 0.21 -9.67 11.34
CA TYR A 57 -1.14 -9.11 11.24
C TYR A 57 -1.93 -9.65 10.05
N ILE A 58 -1.31 -9.88 8.89
CA ILE A 58 -2.02 -10.48 7.75
C ILE A 58 -2.46 -11.92 8.08
N GLN A 59 -1.65 -12.68 8.82
CA GLN A 59 -1.93 -14.08 9.16
C GLN A 59 -2.98 -14.23 10.26
N GLU A 60 -2.86 -13.46 11.34
CA GLU A 60 -3.66 -13.67 12.57
C GLU A 60 -4.59 -12.50 12.87
N GLY A 61 -4.38 -11.36 12.21
CA GLY A 61 -5.10 -10.14 12.46
C GLY A 61 -6.55 -10.19 12.00
N GLN A 62 -7.34 -9.32 12.63
CA GLN A 62 -8.74 -9.13 12.34
C GLN A 62 -9.02 -7.68 11.97
N ILE A 63 -9.95 -7.51 11.03
CA ILE A 63 -10.50 -6.22 10.64
C ILE A 63 -11.83 -6.07 11.37
N TRP A 64 -11.92 -5.03 12.19
CA TRP A 64 -13.15 -4.70 12.91
C TRP A 64 -14.09 -3.92 12.01
N ILE A 65 -15.33 -4.40 11.89
CA ILE A 65 -16.38 -3.72 11.13
C ILE A 65 -17.07 -2.76 12.08
N VAL A 66 -16.75 -1.48 11.98
CA VAL A 66 -17.37 -0.41 12.78
C VAL A 66 -18.43 0.32 11.97
N GLU A 67 -19.60 0.51 12.56
CA GLU A 67 -20.69 1.32 12.00
C GLU A 67 -20.75 2.66 12.73
N ARG A 68 -20.68 3.75 11.97
CA ARG A 68 -20.89 5.09 12.48
C ARG A 68 -22.36 5.47 12.27
N LYS A 69 -23.11 5.60 13.36
CA LYS A 69 -24.48 6.13 13.35
C LYS A 69 -24.47 7.57 13.84
N GLU A 70 -24.99 8.49 13.02
CA GLU A 70 -25.25 9.87 13.43
C GLU A 70 -26.75 10.01 13.72
N THR A 71 -27.10 10.32 14.96
CA THR A 71 -28.49 10.62 15.34
C THR A 71 -28.58 12.10 15.69
N THR A 72 -29.28 12.86 14.86
CA THR A 72 -29.60 14.26 15.14
C THR A 72 -30.94 14.34 15.87
N LYS A 73 -30.92 14.81 17.12
CA LYS A 73 -32.14 15.14 17.87
C LYS A 73 -32.33 16.65 17.87
N LEU A 74 -33.52 17.10 17.48
CA LEU A 74 -33.97 18.48 17.68
C LEU A 74 -34.44 18.64 19.12
N LEU A 75 -33.75 19.48 19.88
CA LEU A 75 -34.14 19.89 21.23
C LEU A 75 -35.09 21.09 21.18
N GLU A 76 -35.81 21.30 22.28
CA GLU A 76 -36.67 22.47 22.47
C GLU A 76 -35.86 23.76 22.29
N TYR A 77 -36.45 24.77 21.64
CA TYR A 77 -35.80 26.03 21.20
C TYR A 77 -34.84 25.94 20.00
N GLY A 78 -34.94 24.92 19.16
CA GLY A 78 -34.22 24.89 17.86
C GLY A 78 -32.72 24.62 17.99
N LYS A 79 -32.29 24.00 19.08
CA LYS A 79 -30.94 23.47 19.23
C LYS A 79 -30.88 22.06 18.63
N GLU A 80 -29.90 21.83 17.76
CA GLU A 80 -29.62 20.49 17.20
C GLU A 80 -28.52 19.85 18.05
N GLU A 81 -28.80 18.66 18.58
CA GLU A 81 -27.79 17.82 19.22
C GLU A 81 -27.51 16.62 18.31
N THR A 82 -26.32 16.60 17.72
CA THR A 82 -25.83 15.48 16.91
C THR A 82 -25.02 14.56 17.79
N THR A 83 -25.60 13.40 18.13
CA THR A 83 -24.87 12.32 18.81
C THR A 83 -24.31 11.37 17.77
N VAL A 84 -22.99 11.19 17.78
CA VAL A 84 -22.31 10.19 16.96
C VAL A 84 -22.04 8.98 17.85
N THR A 85 -22.59 7.82 17.47
CA THR A 85 -22.36 6.56 18.16
C THR A 85 -21.62 5.62 17.22
N PHE A 86 -20.58 4.96 17.74
CA PHE A 86 -19.84 3.92 17.02
C PHE A 86 -20.24 2.57 17.57
N ASP A 87 -20.68 1.66 16.70
CA ASP A 87 -21.09 0.30 17.06
C ASP A 87 -20.22 -0.71 16.30
N THR A 88 -19.76 -1.77 16.95
CA THR A 88 -18.95 -2.82 16.32
C THR A 88 -19.85 -3.94 15.84
N LEU A 89 -20.03 -4.08 14.53
CA LEU A 89 -20.90 -5.09 13.92
C LEU A 89 -20.28 -6.49 13.89
N GLY A 90 -18.95 -6.60 14.01
CA GLY A 90 -18.22 -7.86 14.04
C GLY A 90 -16.75 -7.71 13.64
N SER A 91 -16.08 -8.84 13.43
CA SER A 91 -14.72 -8.89 12.91
C SER A 91 -14.59 -9.95 11.81
N VAL A 92 -13.68 -9.71 10.87
CA VAL A 92 -13.31 -10.67 9.81
C VAL A 92 -11.79 -10.81 9.78
N TYR A 93 -11.27 -11.97 9.39
CA TYR A 93 -9.83 -12.16 9.24
C TYR A 93 -9.28 -11.30 8.10
N VAL A 94 -8.10 -10.70 8.31
CA VAL A 94 -7.42 -9.87 7.31
C VAL A 94 -7.16 -10.67 6.04
N MET A 95 -6.66 -11.89 6.19
CA MET A 95 -6.40 -12.83 5.10
C MET A 95 -7.64 -13.07 4.23
N ASP A 96 -8.78 -13.40 4.84
CA ASP A 96 -10.01 -13.72 4.11
C ASP A 96 -10.62 -12.49 3.42
N SER A 97 -10.47 -11.31 4.02
CA SER A 97 -11.07 -10.07 3.52
C SER A 97 -10.25 -9.45 2.38
N LEU A 98 -8.95 -9.27 2.61
CA LEU A 98 -8.06 -8.57 1.67
C LEU A 98 -7.39 -9.53 0.68
N PHE A 99 -7.04 -10.74 1.13
CA PHE A 99 -6.18 -11.67 0.39
C PHE A 99 -6.89 -12.96 -0.08
N ASN A 100 -8.21 -12.92 -0.25
CA ASN A 100 -8.94 -14.07 -0.77
C ASN A 100 -8.55 -14.44 -2.20
N GLU A 101 -8.71 -15.72 -2.53
CA GLU A 101 -8.43 -16.29 -3.85
C GLU A 101 -9.19 -15.60 -4.99
N ARG A 102 -10.36 -15.01 -4.69
CA ARG A 102 -11.16 -14.28 -5.68
C ARG A 102 -10.49 -12.98 -6.12
N ARG A 103 -9.81 -12.27 -5.21
CA ARG A 103 -9.04 -11.05 -5.52
C ARG A 103 -7.63 -11.37 -5.97
N HIS A 104 -6.99 -12.32 -5.31
CA HIS A 104 -5.58 -12.66 -5.52
C HIS A 104 -5.40 -14.19 -5.63
N PRO A 105 -5.72 -14.79 -6.79
CA PRO A 105 -5.68 -16.25 -6.96
C PRO A 105 -4.27 -16.85 -6.82
N ASN A 106 -3.23 -16.05 -7.06
CA ASN A 106 -1.83 -16.44 -6.91
C ASN A 106 -1.17 -15.75 -5.72
N PHE A 107 -1.96 -15.39 -4.70
CA PHE A 107 -1.42 -14.74 -3.51
C PHE A 107 -0.41 -15.66 -2.82
N ASN A 108 0.76 -15.11 -2.53
CA ASN A 108 1.77 -15.79 -1.74
C ASN A 108 2.31 -14.79 -0.72
N LEU A 109 1.89 -14.99 0.54
CA LEU A 109 2.28 -14.13 1.64
C LEU A 109 3.79 -14.13 1.85
N ASP A 110 4.44 -15.30 1.82
CA ASP A 110 5.88 -15.42 2.05
C ASP A 110 6.69 -14.61 1.04
N ASN A 111 6.19 -14.43 -0.18
CA ASN A 111 6.88 -13.67 -1.21
C ASN A 111 6.41 -12.23 -1.35
N LEU A 112 5.43 -11.76 -0.57
CA LEU A 112 4.82 -10.44 -0.76
C LEU A 112 5.83 -9.28 -0.55
N HIS A 113 6.73 -9.44 0.41
CA HIS A 113 7.79 -8.47 0.71
C HIS A 113 8.91 -8.41 -0.34
N ILE A 114 9.00 -9.38 -1.25
CA ILE A 114 10.07 -9.47 -2.24
C ILE A 114 9.70 -8.67 -3.49
N VAL A 115 10.60 -7.80 -3.95
CA VAL A 115 10.45 -7.04 -5.19
C VAL A 115 10.59 -7.97 -6.40
N PRO A 116 9.56 -8.09 -7.27
CA PRO A 116 9.65 -8.87 -8.49
C PRO A 116 10.79 -8.39 -9.41
N GLY A 117 11.63 -9.32 -9.87
CA GLY A 117 12.69 -9.02 -10.85
C GLY A 117 13.97 -8.39 -10.26
N SER A 118 14.02 -8.14 -8.95
CA SER A 118 15.21 -7.57 -8.27
C SER A 118 16.30 -8.60 -7.94
N GLY A 119 16.01 -9.89 -8.09
CA GLY A 119 16.91 -10.97 -7.67
C GLY A 119 16.82 -11.33 -6.18
N GLY A 120 15.79 -10.87 -5.47
CA GLY A 120 15.54 -11.19 -4.07
C GLY A 120 15.63 -10.01 -3.11
N ALA A 121 15.72 -8.77 -3.62
CA ALA A 121 15.61 -7.58 -2.78
C ALA A 121 14.20 -7.46 -2.19
N GLU A 122 14.13 -7.00 -0.95
CA GLU A 122 12.89 -6.77 -0.22
C GLU A 122 12.46 -5.30 -0.35
N PHE A 123 11.17 -5.02 -0.20
CA PHE A 123 10.69 -3.64 -0.09
C PHE A 123 11.23 -2.97 1.17
N GLU A 124 11.60 -1.70 1.07
CA GLU A 124 11.95 -0.89 2.23
C GLU A 124 10.66 -0.44 2.91
N PHE A 125 10.53 -0.75 4.20
CA PHE A 125 9.44 -0.28 5.05
C PHE A 125 9.91 0.89 5.90
N PHE A 126 9.04 1.88 6.04
CA PHE A 126 9.21 3.01 6.93
C PHE A 126 7.86 3.37 7.52
N SER A 127 7.81 3.64 8.82
CA SER A 127 6.66 4.25 9.47
C SER A 127 7.12 5.19 10.57
N ASP A 128 6.38 6.26 10.78
CA ASP A 128 6.62 7.21 11.86
C ASP A 128 5.32 7.93 12.26
N LYS A 129 5.36 8.69 13.35
CA LYS A 129 4.29 9.62 13.74
C LYS A 129 4.85 11.03 13.66
N ILE A 130 4.26 11.86 12.81
CA ILE A 130 4.65 13.25 12.63
C ILE A 130 3.60 14.18 13.24
N GLU A 131 4.04 15.29 13.81
CA GLU A 131 3.13 16.34 14.27
C GLU A 131 2.81 17.30 13.12
N ARG A 132 1.53 17.45 12.80
CA ARG A 132 1.02 18.40 11.81
C ARG A 132 -0.15 19.17 12.40
N SER A 133 -0.05 20.49 12.43
CA SER A 133 -1.12 21.37 12.94
C SER A 133 -1.58 21.02 14.36
N GLY A 134 -0.66 20.60 15.24
CA GLY A 134 -0.95 20.24 16.63
C GLY A 134 -1.66 18.89 16.82
N ARG A 135 -1.64 18.02 15.79
CA ARG A 135 -2.13 16.64 15.87
C ARG A 135 -1.03 15.68 15.43
N GLU A 136 -0.91 14.55 16.14
CA GLU A 136 -0.07 13.44 15.71
C GLU A 136 -0.75 12.69 14.57
N ILE A 137 -0.01 12.50 13.48
CA ILE A 137 -0.47 11.82 12.27
C ILE A 137 0.52 10.72 11.94
N GLY A 138 0.02 9.48 11.83
CA GLY A 138 0.81 8.36 11.33
C GLY A 138 1.16 8.54 9.86
N VAL A 139 2.40 8.22 9.52
CA VAL A 139 2.93 8.19 8.16
C VAL A 139 3.60 6.86 7.89
N PHE A 140 3.59 6.43 6.65
CA PHE A 140 4.30 5.23 6.21
C PHE A 140 4.80 5.40 4.79
N GLU A 141 5.87 4.70 4.46
CA GLU A 141 6.34 4.56 3.10
C GLU A 141 6.81 3.11 2.88
N ILE A 142 6.35 2.50 1.79
CA ILE A 142 6.90 1.25 1.29
C ILE A 142 7.45 1.51 -0.10
N ARG A 143 8.75 1.25 -0.30
CA ARG A 143 9.48 1.64 -1.50
C ARG A 143 10.28 0.47 -2.08
N ASP A 144 10.35 0.43 -3.41
CA ASP A 144 11.28 -0.42 -4.15
C ASP A 144 12.72 0.15 -4.07
N PRO A 145 13.67 -0.53 -3.41
CA PRO A 145 15.06 -0.06 -3.31
C PRO A 145 15.83 -0.18 -4.63
N ALA A 146 15.40 -1.05 -5.55
CA ALA A 146 16.17 -1.44 -6.72
C ALA A 146 15.28 -1.49 -7.99
N PRO A 147 14.77 -0.34 -8.46
CA PRO A 147 13.87 -0.29 -9.59
C PRO A 147 14.56 -0.79 -10.86
N ILE A 148 13.93 -1.76 -11.52
CA ILE A 148 14.42 -2.32 -12.78
C ILE A 148 14.35 -1.30 -13.92
N ASN A 149 13.39 -0.37 -13.86
CA ASN A 149 13.20 0.66 -14.86
C ASN A 149 14.32 1.72 -14.77
N PRO A 150 15.16 1.89 -15.81
CA PRO A 150 16.23 2.89 -15.82
C PRO A 150 15.74 4.31 -15.54
N LYS A 151 14.55 4.67 -16.03
CA LYS A 151 13.94 6.01 -15.83
C LYS A 151 13.62 6.29 -14.36
N ARG A 152 13.43 5.24 -13.56
CA ARG A 152 13.15 5.34 -12.11
C ARG A 152 14.38 5.26 -11.23
N ARG A 153 15.53 4.86 -11.80
CA ARG A 153 16.84 4.86 -11.11
C ARG A 153 17.50 6.24 -11.06
N GLU A 154 16.99 7.20 -11.83
CA GLU A 154 17.46 8.59 -11.81
C GLU A 154 17.45 9.17 -10.39
N ASN A 155 18.41 10.06 -10.10
CA ASN A 155 18.54 10.78 -8.83
C ASN A 155 18.52 9.86 -7.59
N ASN A 156 19.33 8.79 -7.59
CA ASN A 156 19.39 7.86 -6.46
C ASN A 156 18.02 7.22 -6.15
N ASN A 157 17.37 6.71 -7.21
CA ASN A 157 16.07 6.04 -7.15
C ASN A 157 14.91 6.94 -6.68
N GLU A 158 15.01 8.26 -6.75
CA GLU A 158 13.98 9.20 -6.25
C GLU A 158 12.57 8.90 -6.79
N LYS A 159 12.50 8.39 -8.03
CA LYS A 159 11.27 8.01 -8.73
C LYS A 159 10.93 6.52 -8.63
N ALA A 160 11.60 5.77 -7.75
CA ALA A 160 11.28 4.39 -7.46
C ALA A 160 9.81 4.23 -7.10
N LEU A 161 9.23 3.08 -7.45
CA LEU A 161 7.86 2.78 -7.09
C LEU A 161 7.72 2.78 -5.57
N ARG A 162 6.81 3.61 -5.07
CA ARG A 162 6.54 3.73 -3.63
C ARG A 162 5.07 3.97 -3.38
N VAL A 163 4.62 3.49 -2.23
CA VAL A 163 3.31 3.80 -1.67
C VAL A 163 3.48 4.52 -0.35
N GLY A 164 2.60 5.50 -0.13
CA GLY A 164 2.62 6.34 1.04
C GLY A 164 3.59 7.51 0.92
N SER A 165 3.82 8.17 2.05
CA SER A 165 4.76 9.27 2.17
C SER A 165 5.32 9.31 3.59
N ARG A 166 6.60 9.68 3.73
CA ARG A 166 7.22 9.92 5.03
C ARG A 166 6.80 11.26 5.65
N THR A 167 6.25 12.17 4.87
CA THR A 167 5.98 13.56 5.29
C THR A 167 4.50 13.90 5.39
N ASP A 168 3.62 13.05 4.88
CA ASP A 168 2.19 13.27 4.77
C ASP A 168 1.45 11.94 4.96
N SER A 169 0.23 11.96 5.49
CA SER A 169 -0.61 10.76 5.67
C SER A 169 -1.22 10.24 4.36
N SER A 170 -0.48 10.34 3.28
CA SER A 170 -0.89 9.78 2.00
C SER A 170 -0.80 8.27 2.06
N THR A 171 -1.80 7.59 1.50
CA THR A 171 -1.76 6.16 1.19
C THR A 171 -1.57 5.93 -0.32
N SER A 172 -1.45 6.99 -1.11
CA SER A 172 -1.34 6.91 -2.58
C SER A 172 0.04 6.42 -3.04
N GLY A 173 0.07 5.91 -4.26
CA GLY A 173 1.27 5.39 -4.91
C GLY A 173 1.73 6.35 -6.00
N ASN A 174 3.03 6.48 -6.21
CA ASN A 174 3.58 7.40 -7.22
C ASN A 174 3.46 6.89 -8.69
N TRP A 175 2.58 5.92 -8.92
CA TRP A 175 2.22 5.38 -10.24
C TRP A 175 0.78 5.73 -10.64
N GLU A 176 0.02 6.36 -9.75
CA GLU A 176 -1.32 6.91 -10.00
C GLU A 176 -1.27 8.18 -10.84
#